data_AF-A0A212F452-F1
#
_entry.id   AF-A0A212F452-F1
#
_cell.length_a   1.000
_cell.length_b   1.000
_cell.length_c   1.000
_cell.angle_alpha   90.00
_cell.angle_beta   90.00
_cell.angle_gamma   90.00
#
_symmetry.space_group_name_H-M   'P 1'
#
loop_
_entity.id
_entity.type
_entity.pdbx_description
1 polymer ?
#
loop_
_entity_poly.entity_id
_entity_poly.type
_entity_poly.pdbx_seq_one_letter_code
_entity_poly.pdbx_strand_id
1 'polypeptide(L)'
;TKSQMLKEYEKDLEDYKKIKAIYESSLTDQQKEDIQKMKEDMVAAKEKRKLKAEYKELGRPKKPMSSYFLFCQTKKDLFKGQKIQEFQTTLKAEWVKLSDSERVKYEKQAQELMNKYRKDLQAWELKMISIGRSDLVKEKPVRSKSKSSQ
;
A
#
# COMPACT_ATOMS: atom_id res chain seq x y z
N THR A 1 -47.15 3.59 6.40
CA THR A 1 -46.97 5.02 6.01
C THR A 1 -45.65 5.54 6.57
N LYS A 2 -45.11 6.66 6.05
CA LYS A 2 -43.86 7.27 6.58
C LYS A 2 -43.89 7.48 8.11
N SER A 3 -45.06 7.81 8.66
CA SER A 3 -45.26 7.98 10.10
C SER A 3 -45.05 6.69 10.90
N GLN A 4 -45.48 5.53 10.38
CA GLN A 4 -45.25 4.24 11.05
C GLN A 4 -43.75 3.87 11.05
N MET A 5 -43.06 4.04 9.92
CA MET A 5 -41.62 3.77 9.82
C MET A 5 -40.79 4.65 10.77
N LEU A 6 -41.20 5.92 10.97
CA LEU A 6 -40.53 6.80 11.93
C LEU A 6 -40.71 6.32 13.38
N LYS A 7 -41.92 5.91 13.75
CA LYS A 7 -42.20 5.36 15.09
C LYS A 7 -41.41 4.08 15.36
N GLU A 8 -41.31 3.20 14.37
CA GLU A 8 -40.49 1.98 14.45
C GLU A 8 -39.01 2.32 14.60
N TYR A 9 -38.49 3.26 13.80
CA TYR A 9 -37.11 3.72 13.90
C TYR A 9 -36.76 4.32 15.27
N GLU A 10 -37.64 5.14 15.85
CA GLU A 10 -37.47 5.72 17.18
C GLU A 10 -37.36 4.63 18.25
N LYS A 11 -38.25 3.63 18.19
CA LYS A 11 -38.22 2.48 19.09
C LYS A 11 -36.92 1.68 18.94
N ASP A 12 -36.53 1.35 17.72
CA ASP A 12 -35.30 0.60 17.44
C ASP A 12 -34.06 1.35 17.93
N LEU A 13 -34.05 2.68 17.84
CA LEU A 13 -32.97 3.53 18.31
C LEU A 13 -32.88 3.55 19.85
N GLU A 14 -34.00 3.53 20.55
CA GLU A 14 -34.03 3.37 22.01
C GLU A 14 -33.51 2.00 22.45
N ASP A 15 -33.95 0.93 21.80
CA ASP A 15 -33.50 -0.43 22.10
C ASP A 15 -32.00 -0.59 21.78
N TYR A 16 -31.52 -0.03 20.67
CA TYR A 16 -30.09 0.02 20.35
C TYR A 16 -29.27 0.75 21.42
N LYS A 17 -29.74 1.89 21.92
CA LYS A 17 -29.04 2.63 22.99
C LYS A 17 -28.89 1.79 24.26
N LYS A 18 -29.96 1.08 24.67
CA LYS A 18 -29.93 0.19 25.85
C LYS A 18 -28.92 -0.95 25.65
N ILE A 19 -28.99 -1.64 24.51
CA ILE A 19 -28.08 -2.75 24.18
C ILE A 19 -26.62 -2.26 24.11
N LYS A 20 -26.38 -1.11 23.49
CA LYS A 20 -25.04 -0.50 23.40
C LYS A 20 -24.47 -0.15 24.76
N ALA A 21 -25.27 0.41 25.66
CA ALA A 21 -24.83 0.72 27.03
C ALA A 21 -24.42 -0.54 27.79
N ILE A 22 -25.22 -1.63 27.69
CA ILE A 22 -24.88 -2.92 28.29
C ILE A 22 -23.57 -3.46 27.69
N TYR A 23 -23.44 -3.44 26.36
CA TYR A 23 -22.23 -3.87 25.67
C TYR A 23 -20.99 -3.09 26.13
N GLU A 24 -21.05 -1.76 26.14
CA GLU A 24 -19.94 -0.91 26.57
C GLU A 24 -19.53 -1.13 28.03
N SER A 25 -20.50 -1.40 28.91
CA SER A 25 -20.25 -1.75 30.31
C SER A 25 -19.67 -3.16 30.49
N SER A 26 -19.97 -4.10 29.57
CA SER A 26 -19.47 -5.48 29.61
C SER A 26 -18.04 -5.63 29.10
N LEU A 27 -17.50 -4.63 28.41
CA LEU A 27 -16.15 -4.66 27.86
C LEU A 27 -15.08 -4.40 28.91
N THR A 28 -14.03 -5.22 28.89
CA THR A 28 -12.80 -4.95 29.64
C THR A 28 -12.01 -3.81 29.01
N ASP A 29 -11.10 -3.20 29.78
CA ASP A 29 -10.26 -2.11 29.26
C ASP A 29 -9.37 -2.56 28.10
N GLN A 30 -8.82 -3.79 28.17
CA GLN A 30 -8.06 -4.37 27.07
C GLN A 30 -8.89 -4.52 25.79
N GLN A 31 -10.15 -4.98 25.90
CA GLN A 31 -11.03 -5.11 24.74
C GLN A 31 -11.37 -3.74 24.13
N LYS A 32 -11.56 -2.71 24.96
CA LYS A 32 -11.81 -1.34 24.49
C LYS A 32 -10.60 -0.80 23.72
N GLU A 33 -9.39 -1.02 24.22
CA GLU A 33 -8.15 -0.63 23.55
C GLU A 33 -7.98 -1.35 22.20
N ASP A 34 -8.21 -2.67 22.16
CA ASP A 34 -8.11 -3.45 20.93
C ASP A 34 -9.13 -2.99 19.88
N ILE A 35 -10.37 -2.73 20.29
CA ILE A 35 -11.42 -2.17 19.41
C ILE A 35 -11.00 -0.80 18.89
N GLN A 36 -10.43 0.05 19.75
CA GLN A 36 -9.98 1.39 19.35
C GLN A 36 -8.84 1.31 18.34
N LYS A 37 -7.82 0.49 18.60
CA LYS A 37 -6.70 0.24 17.69
C LYS A 37 -7.18 -0.31 16.35
N MET A 38 -8.09 -1.27 16.36
CA MET A 38 -8.68 -1.82 15.14
C MET A 38 -9.39 -0.72 14.33
N LYS A 39 -10.15 0.17 14.97
CA LYS A 39 -10.80 1.31 14.29
C LYS A 39 -9.79 2.26 13.67
N GLU A 40 -8.72 2.58 14.39
CA GLU A 40 -7.63 3.43 13.89
C GLU A 40 -6.93 2.81 12.69
N ASP A 41 -6.60 1.52 12.76
CA ASP A 41 -6.00 0.77 11.65
C ASP A 41 -6.93 0.74 10.43
N MET A 42 -8.24 0.58 10.65
CA MET A 42 -9.25 0.61 9.58
C MET A 42 -9.35 1.99 8.92
N VAL A 43 -9.34 3.08 9.69
CA VAL A 43 -9.34 4.45 9.18
C VAL A 43 -8.04 4.73 8.41
N ALA A 44 -6.88 4.38 8.97
CA ALA A 44 -5.59 4.53 8.30
C ALA A 44 -5.51 3.73 6.99
N ALA A 45 -6.04 2.51 6.96
CA ALA A 45 -6.12 1.70 5.75
C ALA A 45 -7.03 2.32 4.70
N LYS A 46 -8.17 2.91 5.10
CA LYS A 46 -9.09 3.63 4.21
C LYS A 46 -8.43 4.85 3.58
N GLU A 47 -7.78 5.70 4.39
CA GLU A 47 -7.07 6.89 3.89
C GLU A 47 -5.91 6.52 2.97
N LYS A 48 -5.14 5.47 3.30
CA LYS A 48 -4.08 4.93 2.43
C LYS A 48 -4.61 4.46 1.08
N ARG A 49 -5.80 3.81 1.05
CA ARG A 49 -6.44 3.37 -0.20
C ARG A 49 -6.91 4.56 -1.04
N LYS A 50 -7.51 5.57 -0.40
CA LYS A 50 -7.96 6.81 -1.04
C LYS A 50 -6.79 7.55 -1.69
N LEU A 51 -5.70 7.76 -0.94
CA LEU A 51 -4.49 8.39 -1.45
C LEU A 51 -3.87 7.59 -2.62
N LYS A 52 -3.88 6.26 -2.56
CA LYS A 52 -3.39 5.41 -3.66
C LYS A 52 -4.27 5.53 -4.92
N ALA A 53 -5.59 5.63 -4.75
CA ALA A 53 -6.52 5.82 -5.87
C ALA A 53 -6.29 7.19 -6.52
N GLU A 54 -6.12 8.24 -5.72
CA GLU A 54 -5.85 9.59 -6.19
C GLU A 54 -4.52 9.69 -6.96
N TYR A 55 -3.44 9.07 -6.46
CA TYR A 55 -2.19 8.99 -7.23
C TYR A 55 -2.38 8.26 -8.57
N LYS A 56 -3.23 7.24 -8.63
CA LYS A 56 -3.52 6.51 -9.87
C LYS A 56 -4.31 7.39 -10.84
N GLU A 57 -5.32 8.10 -10.36
CA GLU A 57 -6.15 9.01 -11.13
C GLU A 57 -5.35 10.18 -11.72
N LEU A 58 -4.46 10.76 -10.91
CA LEU A 58 -3.59 11.87 -11.33
C LEU A 58 -2.39 11.41 -12.17
N GLY A 59 -2.31 10.11 -12.51
CA GLY A 59 -1.27 9.58 -13.39
C GLY A 59 0.13 9.63 -12.80
N ARG A 60 0.28 9.50 -11.48
CA ARG A 60 1.60 9.47 -10.84
C ARG A 60 2.45 8.33 -11.43
N PRO A 61 3.65 8.60 -11.95
CA PRO A 61 4.54 7.56 -12.46
C PRO A 61 4.77 6.45 -11.44
N LYS A 62 4.84 5.21 -11.89
CA LYS A 62 5.12 4.05 -11.04
C LYS A 62 6.61 3.82 -10.94
N LYS A 63 7.10 3.52 -9.73
CA LYS A 63 8.49 3.12 -9.52
C LYS A 63 8.80 1.86 -10.35
N PRO A 64 9.88 1.86 -11.15
CA PRO A 64 10.24 0.72 -11.98
C PRO A 64 10.74 -0.44 -11.14
N MET A 65 10.72 -1.63 -11.75
CA MET A 65 11.25 -2.86 -11.16
C MET A 65 12.77 -2.78 -10.98
N SER A 66 13.30 -3.43 -9.94
CA SER A 66 14.74 -3.61 -9.76
C SER A 66 15.29 -4.64 -10.74
N SER A 67 16.62 -4.73 -10.86
CA SER A 67 17.31 -5.69 -11.73
C SER A 67 16.85 -7.14 -11.51
N TYR A 68 16.73 -7.56 -10.25
CA TYR A 68 16.19 -8.89 -9.91
C TYR A 68 14.75 -9.11 -10.42
N PHE A 69 13.86 -8.13 -10.24
CA PHE A 69 12.47 -8.27 -10.71
C PHE A 69 12.37 -8.22 -12.23
N LEU A 70 13.25 -7.49 -12.91
CA LEU A 70 13.37 -7.57 -14.37
C LEU A 70 13.77 -8.97 -14.82
N PHE A 71 14.74 -9.59 -14.14
CA PHE A 71 15.08 -11.00 -14.38
C PHE A 71 13.87 -11.93 -14.13
N CYS A 72 13.17 -11.79 -13.00
CA CYS A 72 11.97 -12.58 -12.73
C CYS A 72 10.89 -12.41 -13.81
N GLN A 73 10.73 -11.20 -14.35
CA GLN A 73 9.78 -10.91 -15.42
C GLN A 73 10.13 -11.70 -16.70
N THR A 74 11.41 -11.85 -17.04
CA THR A 74 11.83 -12.65 -18.20
C THR A 74 11.56 -14.15 -18.04
N LYS A 75 11.44 -14.62 -16.79
CA LYS A 75 11.21 -16.02 -16.46
C LYS A 75 9.74 -16.33 -16.16
N LYS A 76 8.85 -15.33 -16.19
CA LYS A 76 7.44 -15.48 -15.79
C LYS A 76 6.72 -16.58 -16.56
N ASP A 77 7.03 -16.76 -17.85
CA ASP A 77 6.39 -17.76 -18.71
C ASP A 77 6.82 -19.21 -18.37
N LEU A 78 7.89 -19.38 -17.58
CA LEU A 78 8.29 -20.68 -17.06
C LEU A 78 7.44 -21.13 -15.87
N PHE A 79 6.58 -20.26 -15.34
CA PHE A 79 5.68 -20.60 -14.25
C PHE A 79 4.55 -21.50 -14.74
N LYS A 80 4.65 -22.80 -14.46
CA LYS A 80 3.70 -23.83 -14.90
C LYS A 80 2.59 -24.14 -13.88
N GLY A 81 2.21 -23.18 -13.03
CA GLY A 81 1.19 -23.40 -12.00
C GLY A 81 1.64 -24.18 -10.76
N GLN A 82 2.95 -24.41 -10.62
CA GLN A 82 3.54 -24.87 -9.36
C GLN A 82 3.32 -23.84 -8.24
N LYS A 83 3.62 -24.20 -6.98
CA LYS A 83 3.48 -23.26 -5.86
C LYS A 83 4.35 -22.02 -6.12
N ILE A 84 3.76 -20.83 -6.08
CA ILE A 84 4.45 -19.55 -6.36
C ILE A 84 5.71 -19.39 -5.49
N GLN A 85 5.64 -19.82 -4.22
CA GLN A 85 6.76 -19.76 -3.29
C GLN A 85 7.96 -20.60 -3.73
N GLU A 86 7.72 -21.79 -4.27
CA GLU A 86 8.77 -22.68 -4.78
C GLU A 86 9.41 -22.07 -6.02
N PHE A 87 8.59 -21.56 -6.95
CA PHE A 87 9.09 -20.87 -8.14
C PHE A 87 9.96 -19.65 -7.81
N GLN A 88 9.53 -18.83 -6.85
CA GLN A 88 10.32 -17.68 -6.38
C GLN A 88 11.64 -18.10 -5.73
N THR A 89 11.64 -19.19 -4.98
CA THR A 89 12.84 -19.75 -4.37
C THR A 89 13.85 -20.18 -5.44
N THR A 90 13.38 -20.86 -6.48
CA THR A 90 14.20 -21.23 -7.65
C THR A 90 14.77 -20.00 -8.36
N LEU A 91 13.95 -18.98 -8.65
CA LEU A 91 14.42 -17.75 -9.29
C LEU A 91 15.46 -17.01 -8.45
N LYS A 92 15.31 -17.00 -7.13
CA LYS A 92 16.30 -16.41 -6.22
C LYS A 92 17.63 -17.17 -6.29
N ALA A 93 17.58 -18.51 -6.31
CA ALA A 93 18.78 -19.33 -6.46
C ALA A 93 19.45 -19.14 -7.82
N GLU A 94 18.67 -19.05 -8.91
CA GLU A 94 19.19 -18.74 -10.25
C GLU A 94 19.87 -17.37 -10.28
N TRP A 95 19.25 -16.33 -9.69
CA TRP A 95 19.82 -14.98 -9.66
C TRP A 95 21.18 -14.90 -8.96
N VAL A 96 21.36 -15.64 -7.86
CA VAL A 96 22.64 -15.70 -7.15
C VAL A 96 23.71 -16.41 -7.98
N LYS A 97 23.32 -17.40 -8.80
CA LYS A 97 24.20 -18.16 -9.68
C LYS A 97 24.53 -17.46 -11.00
N LEU A 98 23.80 -16.41 -11.38
CA LEU A 98 24.09 -15.64 -12.60
C LEU A 98 25.51 -15.08 -12.58
N SER A 99 26.13 -15.07 -13.76
CA SER A 99 27.41 -14.40 -13.96
C SER A 99 27.26 -12.89 -13.79
N ASP A 100 28.36 -12.21 -13.44
CA ASP A 100 28.34 -10.75 -13.29
C ASP A 100 27.98 -10.04 -14.60
N SER A 101 28.40 -10.60 -15.75
CA SER A 101 28.02 -10.06 -17.07
C SER A 101 26.50 -10.06 -17.30
N GLU A 102 25.84 -11.17 -16.98
CA GLU A 102 24.37 -11.27 -17.10
C GLU A 102 23.68 -10.36 -16.08
N ARG A 103 24.21 -10.25 -14.87
CA ARG A 103 23.67 -9.37 -13.83
C ARG A 103 23.75 -7.90 -14.23
N VAL A 104 24.88 -7.47 -14.78
CA VAL A 104 25.12 -6.09 -15.26
C VAL A 104 24.10 -5.68 -16.32
N LYS A 105 23.67 -6.61 -17.20
CA LYS A 105 22.62 -6.34 -18.19
C LYS A 105 21.31 -5.89 -17.50
N TYR A 106 20.86 -6.62 -16.48
CA TYR A 106 19.63 -6.28 -15.75
C TYR A 106 19.80 -5.04 -14.88
N GLU A 107 20.98 -4.80 -14.33
CA GLU A 107 21.29 -3.58 -13.58
C GLU A 107 21.26 -2.33 -14.46
N LYS A 108 21.85 -2.39 -15.66
CA LYS A 108 21.80 -1.30 -16.64
C LYS A 108 20.35 -0.99 -17.04
N GLN A 109 19.57 -2.02 -17.36
CA GLN A 109 18.15 -1.86 -17.67
C GLN A 109 17.36 -1.24 -16.51
N ALA A 110 17.58 -1.71 -15.28
CA ALA A 110 16.93 -1.13 -14.10
C ALA A 110 17.33 0.33 -13.88
N GLN A 111 18.59 0.67 -14.11
CA GLN A 111 19.10 2.03 -13.98
C GLN A 111 18.49 2.98 -15.03
N GLU A 112 18.40 2.55 -16.29
CA GLU A 112 17.76 3.31 -17.36
C GLU A 112 16.28 3.58 -17.05
N LEU A 113 15.55 2.55 -16.61
CA LEU A 113 14.15 2.70 -16.19
C LEU A 113 14.02 3.63 -14.98
N MET A 114 14.93 3.54 -14.00
CA MET A 114 14.94 4.42 -12.83
C MET A 114 15.20 5.87 -13.21
N ASN A 115 16.12 6.12 -14.14
CA ASN A 115 16.42 7.46 -14.65
C ASN A 115 15.21 8.05 -15.38
N LYS A 116 14.53 7.26 -16.23
CA LYS A 116 13.28 7.68 -16.87
C LYS A 116 12.21 8.01 -15.83
N TYR A 117 11.99 7.12 -14.87
CA TYR A 117 11.02 7.34 -13.79
C TYR A 117 11.28 8.61 -12.99
N ARG A 118 12.54 8.94 -12.68
CA ARG A 118 12.88 10.18 -11.97
C ARG A 118 12.47 11.43 -12.76
N LYS A 119 12.73 11.44 -14.08
CA LYS A 119 12.31 12.54 -14.96
C LYS A 119 10.79 12.66 -15.03
N ASP A 120 10.10 11.53 -15.25
CA ASP A 120 8.64 11.50 -15.30
C ASP A 120 8.02 11.95 -13.98
N LEU A 121 8.61 11.55 -12.84
CA LEU A 121 8.15 11.92 -11.51
C LEU A 121 8.33 13.42 -11.26
N GLN A 122 9.48 14.00 -11.60
CA GLN A 122 9.71 15.44 -11.48
C GLN A 122 8.72 16.25 -12.32
N ALA A 123 8.47 15.83 -13.56
CA ALA A 123 7.47 16.47 -14.42
C ALA A 123 6.05 16.38 -13.81
N TRP A 124 5.71 15.23 -13.23
CA TRP A 124 4.44 15.04 -12.53
C TRP A 124 4.34 15.91 -11.27
N GLU A 125 5.39 16.03 -10.48
CA GLU A 125 5.43 16.87 -9.27
C GLU A 125 5.24 18.35 -9.60
N LEU A 126 5.94 18.85 -10.63
CA LEU A 126 5.75 20.22 -11.13
C LEU A 126 4.30 20.45 -11.59
N LYS A 127 3.71 19.48 -12.30
CA LYS A 127 2.29 19.53 -12.69
C LYS A 127 1.39 19.60 -11.46
N MET A 128 1.62 18.79 -10.43
CA MET A 128 0.82 18.82 -9.20
C MET A 128 0.90 20.16 -8.47
N ILE A 129 2.10 20.76 -8.42
CA ILE A 129 2.27 22.10 -7.86
C ILE A 129 1.49 23.14 -8.68
N SER A 130 1.55 23.07 -10.02
CA SER A 130 0.86 24.03 -10.89
C SER A 130 -0.67 23.99 -10.75
N ILE A 131 -1.26 22.84 -10.45
CA ILE A 131 -2.71 22.68 -10.24
C ILE A 131 -3.11 22.94 -8.77
N GLY A 132 -2.20 23.42 -7.93
CA GLY A 132 -2.45 23.70 -6.50
C GLY A 132 -2.43 22.48 -5.59
N ARG A 133 -2.12 21.28 -6.09
CA ARG A 133 -2.07 20.01 -5.34
C ARG A 133 -0.68 19.73 -4.77
N SER A 134 -0.10 20.72 -4.10
CA SER A 134 1.22 20.60 -3.45
C SER A 134 1.24 19.57 -2.31
N ASP A 135 0.08 19.24 -1.74
CA ASP A 135 -0.13 18.20 -0.72
C ASP A 135 0.37 16.82 -1.16
N LEU A 136 0.30 16.53 -2.47
CA LEU A 136 0.68 15.24 -3.05
C LEU A 136 2.18 15.11 -3.34
N VAL A 137 2.92 16.22 -3.26
CA VAL A 137 4.36 16.29 -3.59
C VAL A 137 5.23 16.32 -2.33
N LYS A 138 4.71 16.82 -1.20
CA LYS A 138 5.47 16.96 0.05
C LYS A 138 6.16 15.65 0.44
N GLU A 139 7.47 15.76 0.66
CA GLU A 139 8.33 14.60 0.94
C GLU A 139 7.85 13.82 2.16
N LYS A 140 7.94 12.49 2.07
CA LYS A 140 7.92 11.65 3.27
C LYS A 140 9.18 11.96 4.07
N PRO A 141 9.10 12.10 5.41
CA PRO A 141 10.30 12.23 6.23
C PRO A 141 11.26 11.10 5.87
N VAL A 142 12.50 11.46 5.56
CA VAL A 142 13.58 10.53 5.25
C VAL A 142 13.64 9.50 6.37
N ARG A 143 13.37 8.23 6.04
CA ARG A 143 13.50 7.13 6.99
C ARG A 143 14.98 7.06 7.37
N SER A 144 15.36 7.62 8.52
CA SER A 144 16.72 7.52 9.02
C SER A 144 17.05 6.03 9.10
N LYS A 145 18.10 5.60 8.38
CA LYS A 145 18.61 4.23 8.54
C LYS A 145 19.13 4.16 9.97
N SER A 146 18.48 3.40 10.85
CA SER A 146 19.09 3.03 12.12
C SER A 146 20.42 2.37 11.78
N LYS A 147 21.53 2.95 12.20
CA LYS A 147 22.82 2.24 12.16
C LYS A 147 22.63 1.00 13.03
N SER A 148 22.67 -0.18 12.42
CA SER A 148 22.95 -1.40 13.19
C SER A 148 24.30 -1.18 13.84
N SER A 149 24.33 -1.09 15.17
CA SER A 149 25.59 -1.20 15.91
C SER A 149 26.26 -2.52 15.53
N GLN A 150 27.54 -2.42 15.19
CA GLN A 150 28.48 -3.55 15.23
C GLN A 150 28.62 -4.07 16.65
#